data_AF-A0A948CVF5-F1
#
_entry.id   AF-A0A948CVF5-F1
#
_cell.length_a   1.000
_cell.length_b   1.000
_cell.length_c   1.000
_cell.angle_alpha   90.00
_cell.angle_beta   90.00
_cell.angle_gamma   90.00
#
_symmetry.space_group_name_H-M   'P 1'
#
loop_
_entity.id
_entity.type
_entity.pdbx_description
1 polymer ?
#
loop_
_entity_poly.entity_id
_entity_poly.type
_entity_poly.pdbx_seq_one_letter_code
_entity_poly.pdbx_strand_id
1 'polypeptide(L)' 'AHAQNKAGVNEATTAAYNRVDASISRDFTLAGTVYKAILKGRNLADEEIRSSASFIRDYAPEAGRNIELALRVSF' A
#
# COMPACT_ATOMS: atom_id res chain seq x y z
N ALA A 1 6.31 -13.47 3.28
CA ALA A 1 4.84 -13.61 3.25
C ALA A 1 4.46 -14.94 3.90
N HIS A 2 3.51 -14.95 4.83
CA HIS A 2 2.92 -16.20 5.32
C HIS A 2 1.76 -16.56 4.39
N ALA A 3 1.90 -17.65 3.63
CA ALA A 3 0.80 -18.14 2.80
C ALA A 3 -0.33 -18.65 3.72
N GLN A 4 -1.56 -18.18 3.51
CA GLN A 4 -2.73 -18.69 4.21
C GLN A 4 -3.18 -19.98 3.53
N ASN A 5 -2.75 -21.11 4.09
CA ASN A 5 -2.98 -22.43 3.53
C ASN A 5 -4.22 -23.13 4.12
N LYS A 6 -4.98 -22.46 4.99
CA LYS A 6 -6.21 -22.98 5.60
C LYS A 6 -7.39 -22.09 5.25
N ALA A 7 -7.99 -22.33 4.09
CA ALA A 7 -9.29 -21.77 3.77
C ALA A 7 -10.36 -22.33 4.73
N GLY A 8 -11.29 -21.49 5.20
CA GLY A 8 -12.43 -21.96 5.99
C GLY A 8 -13.31 -22.94 5.20
N VAL A 9 -14.16 -23.69 5.89
CA VAL A 9 -15.15 -24.56 5.21
C VAL A 9 -16.03 -23.67 4.32
N ASN A 10 -16.06 -23.96 3.01
CA ASN A 10 -16.72 -23.17 1.95
C ASN A 10 -16.07 -21.82 1.58
N GLU A 11 -14.77 -21.63 1.84
CA GLU A 11 -14.05 -20.43 1.43
C GLU A 11 -13.09 -20.69 0.26
N ALA A 12 -13.05 -19.78 -0.73
CA ALA A 12 -12.12 -19.89 -1.86
C ALA A 12 -10.66 -19.62 -1.43
N THR A 13 -9.73 -20.43 -1.94
CA THR A 13 -8.30 -20.25 -1.69
C THR A 13 -7.82 -18.94 -2.32
N THR A 14 -7.13 -18.10 -1.57
CA THR A 14 -6.55 -16.84 -2.07
C THR A 14 -5.08 -17.05 -2.41
N ALA A 15 -4.67 -16.63 -3.60
CA ALA A 15 -3.27 -16.72 -4.01
C ALA A 15 -2.38 -15.85 -3.11
N ALA A 16 -1.19 -16.36 -2.79
CA ALA A 16 -0.16 -15.56 -2.13
C ALA A 16 0.40 -14.54 -3.12
N TYR A 17 0.78 -13.36 -2.63
CA TYR A 17 1.32 -12.27 -3.43
C TYR A 17 2.50 -11.62 -2.70
N ASN A 18 3.36 -10.93 -3.45
CA ASN A 18 4.44 -10.11 -2.90
C ASN A 18 4.23 -8.66 -3.29
N ARG A 19 4.05 -7.79 -2.30
CA ARG A 19 3.89 -6.35 -2.50
C ARG A 19 5.16 -5.62 -2.06
N VAL A 20 5.65 -4.74 -2.93
CA VAL A 20 6.80 -3.86 -2.66
C VAL A 20 6.30 -2.42 -2.55
N ASP A 21 6.50 -1.82 -1.38
CA ASP A 21 6.20 -0.42 -1.12
C ASP A 21 7.49 0.32 -0.74
N ALA A 22 7.59 1.59 -1.10
CA ALA A 22 8.72 2.44 -0.73
C ALA A 22 8.24 3.84 -0.31
N SER A 23 8.98 4.48 0.59
CA SER A 23 8.71 5.88 0.93
C SER A 23 10.00 6.64 1.23
N ILE A 24 10.04 7.89 0.79
CA ILE A 24 11.14 8.83 1.03
C ILE A 24 10.51 10.08 1.64
N SER A 25 11.10 10.59 2.72
CA SER A 25 10.66 11.85 3.33
C SER A 25 11.85 12.74 3.65
N ARG A 26 11.63 14.06 3.57
CA ARG A 26 12.65 15.05 3.90
C ARG A 26 12.05 16.26 4.59
N ASP A 27 12.72 16.65 5.66
CA ASP A 27 12.40 17.83 6.46
C ASP A 27 13.30 18.99 6.08
N PHE A 28 12.71 20.18 5.97
CA PHE A 28 13.43 21.42 5.68
C PHE A 28 12.74 22.61 6.34
N THR A 29 13.54 23.59 6.76
CA THR A 29 13.04 24.83 7.34
C THR A 29 13.14 25.94 6.30
N LEU A 30 12.05 26.66 6.07
CA LEU A 30 12.00 27.81 5.19
C LEU A 30 11.28 28.95 5.90
N ALA A 31 11.92 30.13 5.97
CA ALA A 31 11.38 31.32 6.64
C ALA A 31 10.91 31.09 8.09
N GLY A 32 11.58 30.20 8.84
CA GLY A 32 11.23 29.86 10.23
C GLY A 32 10.12 28.81 10.36
N THR A 33 9.49 28.40 9.25
CA THR A 33 8.47 27.34 9.22
C THR A 33 9.10 26.01 8.86
N VAL A 34 8.67 24.93 9.52
CA VAL A 34 9.14 23.57 9.23
C VAL A 34 8.21 22.90 8.22
N TYR A 35 8.81 22.37 7.17
CA TYR A 35 8.15 21.63 6.10
C TYR A 35 8.66 20.20 6.05
N LYS A 36 7.78 19.28 5.64
CA LYS A 36 8.09 17.87 5.40
C LYS A 36 7.52 17.46 4.05
N ALA A 37 8.39 17.14 3.09
CA ALA A 37 8.01 16.54 1.81
C ALA A 37 8.09 15.01 1.90
N ILE A 38 7.09 14.31 1.38
CA ILE A 38 6.99 12.85 1.43
C ILE A 38 6.59 12.33 0.05
N LEU A 39 7.39 11.42 -0.51
CA LEU A 39 7.06 10.65 -1.70
C LEU A 39 6.84 9.19 -1.29
N LYS A 40 5.67 8.62 -1.60
CA LYS A 40 5.34 7.22 -1.33
C LYS A 40 5.01 6.51 -2.63
N GLY A 41 5.57 5.32 -2.81
CA GLY A 41 5.18 4.36 -3.83
C GLY A 41 4.55 3.14 -3.16
N ARG A 42 3.37 2.74 -3.62
CA ARG A 42 2.69 1.52 -3.18
C ARG A 42 2.50 0.57 -4.35
N ASN A 43 2.62 -0.71 -4.08
CA ASN A 43 2.54 -1.78 -5.07
C ASN A 43 3.45 -1.51 -6.28
N LEU A 44 4.73 -1.23 -6.02
CA LEU A 44 5.71 -0.87 -7.04
C LEU A 44 5.93 -1.97 -8.08
N ALA A 45 5.71 -3.23 -7.70
CA ALA A 45 5.76 -4.39 -8.58
C ALA A 45 4.48 -4.60 -9.42
N ASP A 46 3.43 -3.79 -9.22
CA ASP A 46 2.13 -3.88 -9.92
C ASP A 46 1.41 -5.22 -9.73
N GLU A 47 1.51 -5.78 -8.54
CA GLU A 47 0.94 -7.08 -8.22
C GLU A 47 -0.58 -7.00 -8.13
N GLU A 48 -1.29 -8.01 -8.65
CA GLU A 48 -2.74 -8.10 -8.50
C GLU A 48 -3.09 -8.70 -7.13
N ILE A 49 -3.53 -7.86 -6.21
CA ILE A 49 -3.73 -8.24 -4.82
C ILE A 49 -5.22 -8.45 -4.54
N ARG A 50 -5.57 -9.66 -4.11
CA ARG A 50 -6.90 -10.00 -3.59
C ARG A 50 -6.79 -10.28 -2.10
N SER A 51 -7.30 -9.37 -1.28
CA SER A 51 -7.29 -9.56 0.18
C SER A 51 -8.30 -10.61 0.59
N SER A 52 -7.86 -11.59 1.41
CA SER A 52 -8.75 -12.64 1.88
C SER A 52 -9.84 -12.16 2.86
N ALA A 53 -9.67 -10.96 3.42
CA ALA A 53 -10.65 -10.34 4.30
C ALA A 53 -11.77 -9.58 3.55
N SER A 54 -11.69 -9.46 2.21
CA SER A 54 -12.68 -8.75 1.40
C SER A 54 -13.75 -9.71 0.86
N PHE A 55 -15.02 -9.47 1.20
CA PHE A 55 -16.17 -10.22 0.70
C PHE A 55 -16.41 -10.03 -0.81
N ILE A 56 -15.85 -8.98 -1.42
CA ILE A 56 -15.94 -8.69 -2.87
C ILE A 56 -14.60 -8.88 -3.60
N ARG A 57 -13.64 -9.60 -3.00
CA ARG A 57 -12.29 -9.82 -3.57
C ARG A 57 -12.31 -10.41 -4.99
N ASP A 58 -13.36 -11.17 -5.31
CA ASP A 58 -13.50 -11.81 -6.63
C ASP A 58 -13.91 -10.80 -7.72
N TYR A 59 -14.44 -9.64 -7.33
CA TYR A 59 -14.91 -8.58 -8.23
C TYR A 59 -14.07 -7.29 -8.16
N ALA A 60 -13.43 -7.01 -7.03
CA ALA A 60 -12.65 -5.79 -6.81
C ALA A 60 -11.26 -6.12 -6.22
N PRO A 61 -10.22 -6.22 -7.06
CA PRO A 61 -8.84 -6.28 -6.58
C PRO A 61 -8.45 -4.97 -5.86
N GLU A 62 -7.40 -5.01 -5.02
CA GLU A 62 -6.83 -3.80 -4.46
C GLU A 62 -6.28 -2.87 -5.57
N ALA A 63 -6.10 -1.60 -5.23
CA ALA A 63 -5.47 -0.65 -6.14
C ALA A 63 -4.08 -1.16 -6.59
N GLY A 64 -3.83 -1.08 -7.90
CA GLY A 64 -2.54 -1.40 -8.51
C GLY A 64 -1.44 -0.44 -8.08
N ARG A 65 -0.40 -0.27 -8.91
CA ARG A 65 0.69 0.66 -8.59
C ARG A 65 0.18 2.09 -8.35
N ASN A 66 0.61 2.69 -7.24
CA ASN A 66 0.25 4.05 -6.85
C ASN A 66 1.49 4.85 -6.42
N ILE A 67 1.55 6.12 -6.81
CA ILE A 67 2.57 7.08 -6.36
C ILE A 67 1.86 8.31 -5.75
N GLU A 68 2.23 8.66 -4.53
CA GLU A 68 1.65 9.75 -3.74
C GLU A 68 2.75 10.74 -3.34
N LEU A 69 2.53 12.03 -3.60
CA LEU A 69 3.35 13.13 -3.10
C LEU A 69 2.55 13.90 -2.05
N ALA A 70 3.14 14.11 -0.87
CA ALA A 70 2.55 14.86 0.22
C ALA A 70 3.51 15.94 0.74
N LEU A 71 2.97 17.11 1.06
CA LEU A 71 3.69 18.20 1.74
C LEU A 71 2.96 18.50 3.05
N ARG A 72 3.69 18.49 4.16
CA ARG A 72 3.19 18.87 5.48
C ARG A 72 3.90 20.15 5.94
N VAL A 73 3.12 21.07 6.51
CA VAL A 73 3.59 22.33 7.10
C VAL A 73 3.29 22.30 8.59
N SER A 74 4.22 22.76 9.42
CA SER A 74 4.03 22.90 10.86
C SER A 74 4.40 24.32 11.29
N PHE A 75 3.46 24.99 11.97
CA PHE A 75 3.54 26.37 12.44
C PHE A 75 3.60 26.44 13.96
#